data_AF-A0A286DR44-F1
#
_entry.id   AF-A0A286DR44-F1
#
_cell.length_a   1.000
_cell.length_b   1.000
_cell.length_c   1.000
_cell.angle_alpha   90.00
_cell.angle_beta   90.00
_cell.angle_gamma   90.00
#
_symmetry.space_group_name_H-M   'P 1'
#
loop_
_entity.id
_entity.type
_entity.pdbx_description
1 polymer ?
#
loop_
_entity_poly.entity_id
_entity_poly.type
_entity_poly.pdbx_seq_one_letter_code
_entity_poly.pdbx_strand_id
1 'polypeptide(L)'
;MKLAPKHFRLLSILKDRGSVPAWVKPVVREELVTSGFIEHFHGDDWLREKDRYRLTYQGQALIDEYDEKVRQDKLRATCQTMQHGQRKKKYGET
;
A
#
# COMPACT_ATOMS: atom_id res chain seq x y z
N MET A 1 -7.14 15.46 1.02
CA MET A 1 -7.09 14.68 -0.24
C MET A 1 -7.55 13.26 0.03
N LYS A 2 -8.30 12.60 -0.88
CA LYS A 2 -8.68 11.19 -0.71
C LYS A 2 -7.66 10.29 -1.41
N LEU A 3 -7.00 9.44 -0.66
CA LEU A 3 -6.02 8.50 -1.21
C LEU A 3 -6.73 7.35 -1.94
N ALA A 4 -6.45 7.22 -3.23
CA ALA A 4 -6.85 6.09 -4.06
C ALA A 4 -5.88 4.90 -3.93
N PRO A 5 -6.28 3.67 -4.32
CA PRO A 5 -5.46 2.46 -4.25
C PRO A 5 -4.08 2.57 -4.93
N LYS A 6 -3.97 3.39 -5.99
CA LYS A 6 -2.70 3.69 -6.69
C LYS A 6 -1.64 4.28 -5.75
N HIS A 7 -2.05 5.08 -4.76
CA HIS A 7 -1.14 5.73 -3.81
C HIS A 7 -0.63 4.72 -2.79
N PHE A 8 -1.52 3.90 -2.21
CA PHE A 8 -1.14 2.83 -1.28
C PHE A 8 -0.21 1.81 -1.94
N ARG A 9 -0.43 1.49 -3.23
CA ARG A 9 0.48 0.63 -3.99
C ARG A 9 1.88 1.24 -4.12
N LEU A 10 1.99 2.54 -4.36
CA LEU A 10 3.28 3.23 -4.42
C LEU A 10 3.97 3.26 -3.06
N LEU A 11 3.23 3.55 -1.97
CA LEU A 11 3.76 3.55 -0.60
C LEU A 11 4.28 2.16 -0.20
N SER A 12 3.54 1.10 -0.52
CA SER A 12 3.97 -0.29 -0.30
C SER A 12 5.26 -0.63 -1.07
N ILE A 13 5.37 -0.23 -2.34
CA ILE A 13 6.60 -0.44 -3.12
C ILE A 13 7.79 0.31 -2.50
N LEU A 14 7.57 1.53 -2.03
CA LEU A 14 8.59 2.34 -1.34
C LEU A 14 9.04 1.71 -0.03
N LYS A 15 8.10 1.17 0.77
CA LYS A 15 8.37 0.43 2.00
C LYS A 15 9.26 -0.79 1.73
N ASP A 16 8.99 -1.54 0.66
CA ASP A 16 9.71 -2.78 0.34
C ASP A 16 11.05 -2.56 -0.37
N ARG A 17 11.12 -1.57 -1.27
CA ARG A 17 12.24 -1.44 -2.22
C ARG A 17 13.03 -0.13 -2.10
N GLY A 18 12.54 0.83 -1.32
CA GLY A 18 13.16 2.17 -1.19
C GLY A 18 13.31 2.93 -2.51
N SER A 19 12.58 2.53 -3.56
CA SER A 19 12.71 3.09 -4.90
C SER A 19 11.37 3.10 -5.63
N VAL A 20 11.16 4.11 -6.46
CA VAL A 20 9.94 4.26 -7.28
C VAL A 20 10.17 3.65 -8.65
N PRO A 21 9.33 2.69 -9.08
CA PRO A 21 9.43 2.13 -10.42
C PRO A 21 9.11 3.14 -11.52
N ALA A 22 9.78 3.03 -12.67
CA ALA A 22 9.60 3.93 -13.80
C ALA A 22 8.16 3.98 -14.34
N TRP A 23 7.41 2.90 -14.22
CA TRP A 23 6.02 2.79 -14.69
C TRP A 23 5.01 3.58 -13.83
N VAL A 24 5.41 4.08 -12.66
CA VAL A 24 4.55 4.88 -11.80
C VAL A 24 4.38 6.27 -12.40
N LYS A 25 3.13 6.69 -12.65
CA LYS A 25 2.83 8.01 -13.22
C LYS A 25 3.42 9.14 -12.34
N PRO A 26 4.12 10.14 -12.91
CA PRO A 26 4.72 11.24 -12.17
C PRO A 26 3.75 11.97 -11.23
N VAL A 27 2.52 12.20 -11.70
CA VAL A 27 1.44 12.84 -10.91
C VAL A 27 1.20 12.15 -9.57
N VAL A 28 1.27 10.81 -9.52
CA VAL A 28 1.05 10.07 -8.26
C VAL A 28 2.18 10.30 -7.27
N ARG A 29 3.40 10.55 -7.76
CA ARG A 29 4.57 10.86 -6.94
C ARG A 29 4.43 12.28 -6.38
N GLU A 30 4.11 13.24 -7.24
CA GLU A 30 3.87 14.63 -6.83
C GLU A 30 2.73 14.75 -5.82
N GLU A 31 1.62 14.02 -6.03
CA GLU A 31 0.49 13.97 -5.09
C GLU A 31 0.95 13.52 -3.69
N LEU A 32 1.81 12.49 -3.61
CA LEU A 32 2.33 11.98 -2.35
C LEU A 32 3.41 12.88 -1.72
N VAL A 33 4.25 13.52 -2.53
CA VAL A 33 5.25 14.49 -2.07
C VAL A 33 4.56 15.70 -1.47
N THR A 34 3.61 16.28 -2.22
CA THR A 34 2.83 17.46 -1.80
C THR A 34 2.03 17.18 -0.53
N SER A 35 1.56 15.94 -0.37
CA SER A 35 0.83 15.52 0.82
C SER A 35 1.74 15.19 2.02
N GLY A 36 3.07 15.23 1.86
CA GLY A 36 4.03 14.95 2.93
C GLY A 36 4.20 13.47 3.28
N PHE A 37 3.71 12.54 2.46
CA PHE A 37 3.84 11.10 2.72
C PHE A 37 5.15 10.51 2.21
N ILE A 38 5.74 11.13 1.18
CA ILE A 38 7.04 10.74 0.66
C ILE A 38 7.91 11.99 0.51
N GLU A 39 9.21 11.82 0.71
CA GLU A 39 10.19 12.86 0.44
C GLU A 39 10.99 12.47 -0.80
N HIS A 40 11.19 13.44 -1.68
CA HIS A 40 12.11 13.34 -2.81
C HIS A 40 13.48 13.85 -2.40
N PHE A 41 14.53 13.12 -2.78
CA PHE A 41 15.91 13.53 -2.59
C PHE A 41 16.77 13.09 -3.78
N HIS A 42 17.79 13.88 -4.05
CA HIS A 42 18.76 13.56 -5.10
C HIS A 42 19.78 12.59 -4.53
N GLY A 43 19.94 11.43 -5.16
CA GLY A 43 21.03 10.51 -4.86
C GLY A 43 22.13 10.65 -5.90
N ASP A 44 23.35 10.94 -5.46
CA ASP A 44 24.53 10.87 -6.32
C ASP A 44 24.93 9.40 -6.51
N ASP A 45 24.73 8.87 -7.72
CA ASP A 45 25.33 7.62 -8.15
C ASP A 45 26.16 7.89 -9.42
N TRP A 46 27.49 7.94 -9.23
CA TRP A 46 28.54 7.73 -10.24
C TRP A 46 28.22 8.17 -11.69
N LEU A 47 27.83 9.45 -11.89
CA LEU A 47 27.56 10.12 -13.19
C LEU A 47 26.10 10.14 -13.68
N ARG A 48 25.10 9.76 -12.88
CA ARG A 48 23.69 10.01 -13.20
C ARG A 48 22.91 10.53 -12.00
N GLU A 49 22.36 11.73 -12.14
CA GLU A 49 21.30 12.22 -11.26
C GLU A 49 20.15 11.22 -11.27
N LYS A 50 19.82 10.67 -10.10
CA LYS A 50 18.74 9.71 -9.96
C LYS A 50 17.80 10.17 -8.87
N ASP A 51 16.55 10.36 -9.26
CA ASP A 51 15.46 10.64 -8.33
C ASP A 51 15.32 9.49 -7.34
N ARG A 52 15.55 9.78 -6.06
CA ARG A 52 15.27 8.87 -4.97
C ARG A 52 14.12 9.41 -4.14
N TYR A 53 13.40 8.47 -3.54
CA TYR A 53 12.22 8.77 -2.74
C TYR A 53 12.28 7.92 -1.47
N ARG A 54 11.90 8.52 -0.33
CA ARG A 54 11.78 7.82 0.95
C ARG A 54 10.41 8.07 1.55
N LEU A 55 9.94 7.13 2.36
CA LEU A 55 8.75 7.34 3.17
C LEU A 55 9.07 8.31 4.30
N THR A 56 8.15 9.25 4.54
CA THR A 56 8.15 10.02 5.78
C THR A 56 7.58 9.19 6.91
N TYR A 57 7.74 9.66 8.16
CA TYR A 57 7.07 9.06 9.31
C TYR A 57 5.55 8.97 9.11
N GLN A 58 4.95 10.01 8.52
CA GLN A 58 3.52 10.03 8.20
C GLN A 58 3.15 9.01 7.12
N GLY A 59 3.95 8.90 6.06
CA GLY A 59 3.75 7.90 5.01
C GLY A 59 3.85 6.47 5.52
N GLN A 60 4.78 6.22 6.46
CA GLN A 60 4.97 4.94 7.13
C GLN A 60 3.75 4.56 7.99
N ALA A 61 3.31 5.47 8.87
CA ALA A 61 2.14 5.23 9.71
C ALA A 61 0.88 4.96 8.88
N LEU A 62 0.71 5.69 7.78
CA LEU A 62 -0.42 5.53 6.86
C LEU A 62 -0.44 4.16 6.17
N ILE A 63 0.70 3.68 5.67
CA ILE A 63 0.74 2.36 5.01
C ILE A 63 0.58 1.23 6.03
N ASP A 64 1.10 1.39 7.24
CA ASP A 64 0.94 0.40 8.31
C ASP A 64 -0.52 0.29 8.77
N GLU A 65 -1.24 1.41 8.91
CA GLU A 65 -2.68 1.41 9.19
C GLU A 65 -3.48 0.73 8.07
N TYR A 66 -3.11 1.01 6.81
CA TYR A 66 -3.75 0.38 5.65
C TYR A 66 -3.51 -1.13 5.62
N ASP A 67 -2.28 -1.58 5.85
CA ASP A 67 -1.90 -3.00 5.89
C ASP A 67 -2.67 -3.74 6.99
N GLU A 68 -2.80 -3.14 8.17
CA GLU A 68 -3.57 -3.70 9.29
C GLU A 68 -5.05 -3.83 8.94
N LYS A 69 -5.64 -2.78 8.33
CA LYS A 69 -7.04 -2.83 7.89
C LYS A 69 -7.27 -3.92 6.85
N VAL A 70 -6.38 -4.05 5.87
CA VAL A 70 -6.46 -5.12 4.86
C VAL A 70 -6.33 -6.49 5.50
N ARG A 71 -5.48 -6.65 6.51
CA ARG A 71 -5.33 -7.89 7.29
C ARG A 71 -6.62 -8.23 8.03
N GLN A 72 -7.24 -7.27 8.71
CA GLN A 72 -8.51 -7.46 9.41
C GLN A 72 -9.65 -7.82 8.46
N ASP A 73 -9.74 -7.15 7.30
CA ASP A 73 -10.75 -7.44 6.29
C ASP A 73 -10.59 -8.86 5.73
N LYS A 74 -9.35 -9.32 5.49
CA LYS A 74 -9.07 -10.71 5.09
C LYS A 74 -9.48 -11.72 6.16
N LEU A 75 -9.19 -11.45 7.43
CA LEU A 75 -9.62 -12.30 8.54
C LEU A 75 -11.15 -12.36 8.64
N ARG A 76 -11.82 -11.22 8.54
CA ARG A 76 -13.29 -11.13 8.57
C ARG A 76 -13.93 -11.92 7.42
N ALA A 77 -13.40 -11.77 6.20
CA ALA A 77 -13.87 -12.53 5.04
C ALA A 77 -13.71 -14.04 5.24
N THR A 78 -12.57 -14.47 5.82
CA THR A 78 -12.28 -15.89 6.09
C THR A 78 -13.21 -16.47 7.17
N CYS A 79 -13.50 -15.71 8.22
CA CYS A 79 -14.46 -16.15 9.25
C CYS A 79 -15.89 -16.26 8.70
N GLN A 80 -16.28 -15.38 7.78
CA GLN A 80 -17.61 -15.42 7.14
C GLN A 80 -17.76 -16.62 6.20
N THR A 81 -16.73 -16.94 5.40
CA THR A 81 -16.77 -18.12 4.52
C THR A 81 -16.83 -19.43 5.31
N MET A 82 -16.15 -19.52 6.46
CA MET A 82 -16.25 -20.68 7.35
C MET A 82 -17.65 -20.85 7.96
N GLN A 83 -18.30 -19.77 8.40
CA GLN A 83 -19.67 -19.83 8.93
C GLN A 83 -20.71 -20.22 7.87
N HIS A 84 -20.55 -19.74 6.63
CA HIS A 84 -21.44 -20.11 5.52
C HIS A 84 -21.24 -21.56 5.07
N GLY A 85 -19.99 -22.04 5.04
CA GLY A 85 -19.68 -23.44 4.75
C GLY A 85 -20.24 -24.42 5.79
N GLN A 86 -20.24 -24.04 7.08
CA GLN A 86 -20.84 -24.84 8.14
C GLN A 86 -22.38 -24.86 8.11
N ARG A 87 -23.05 -23.77 7.72
CA ARG A 87 -24.51 -23.75 7.54
C ARG A 87 -24.98 -24.62 6.37
N LYS A 88 -24.21 -24.70 5.28
CA LYS A 88 -24.53 -25.60 4.14
C LYS A 88 -24.44 -27.08 4.52
N LYS A 89 -23.50 -27.47 5.40
CA LYS A 89 -23.36 -28.87 5.87
C LYS A 89 -24.42 -29.29 6.91
N LYS A 90 -25.07 -28.35 7.60
CA LYS A 90 -26.12 -28.66 8.59
C LYS A 90 -27.53 -28.84 8.02
N TYR A 91 -27.78 -28.42 6.77
CA TYR A 91 -29.12 -28.41 6.17
C TYR A 91 -29.17 -29.03 4.77
N GLY A 92 -28.19 -29.85 4.40
CA GLY A 92 -28.10 -30.45 3.07
C GLY A 92 -27.54 -31.86 3.11
N GLU A 93 -28.29 -32.78 3.70
CA GLU A 93 -28.24 -34.22 3.37
C GLU A 93 -29.56 -34.86 3.85
N THR A 94 -30.56 -34.78 2.98
CA THR A 94 -31.67 -35.75 2.85
C THR A 94 -31.68 -36.19 1.40
#